data_AF-E3J2Y5-F1
#
_entry.id   AF-E3J2Y5-F1
#
_cell.length_a   1.000
_cell.length_b   1.000
_cell.length_c   1.000
_cell.angle_alpha   90.00
_cell.angle_beta   90.00
_cell.angle_gamma   90.00
#
_symmetry.space_group_name_H-M   'P 1'
#
loop_
_entity.id
_entity.type
_entity.pdbx_description
1 polymer ?
#
loop_
_entity_poly.entity_id
_entity_poly.type
_entity_poly.pdbx_seq_one_letter_code
_entity_poly.pdbx_strand_id
1 'polypeptide(L)'
;MFGFELQTNGNNFVDGVRPREVAWKSDDGLVTLEGDETYEDPRWAELEFVTAPCKDLNTARQAAATAQILATALAREARGNAGVVRFRDTQTFEKGTWVKTGSMVVKNLDFAAKPQVTVGVALPAMRRFLTTALANTGALVTVETLTSLRQMAALRFKEHSISPEVAGSPEMDGFLAACHYFLLKSFVYDIPYYAVDEEGRPGLPRDHDLWRVFEWDSPYLASLKYKGSAPLKTGRGDICRVAVNRDAPKSLYEILHRTDFYAMFRLIPERLRAGITKDVLRDVLWPDLSWSRNFILMVVPYRADPLEDRLQPVPVSRKGTGWKDGVRDTSTKVDHWHLTDGGPLYQDWCASVLDGRQAADKGAALPKDLASPPPGIRGRERAHLDEFPTSAEDKSTYYGMGAFPADKGGLAVYEHRAFASDTCIKHTQTGELVPSANWVTLVEAFHKTYQPA
;
A
#
# COMPACT_ATOMS: atom_id res chain seq x y z
N MET A 1 -12.71 -8.25 7.42
CA MET A 1 -11.73 -9.32 7.10
C MET A 1 -10.32 -8.78 7.27
N PHE A 2 -9.34 -9.58 7.64
CA PHE A 2 -7.96 -9.11 7.77
C PHE A 2 -6.93 -10.24 7.63
N GLY A 3 -5.74 -9.93 7.13
CA GLY A 3 -4.62 -10.86 6.98
C GLY A 3 -3.28 -10.14 7.12
N PHE A 4 -2.23 -10.88 7.47
CA PHE A 4 -0.91 -10.36 7.78
C PHE A 4 0.14 -10.84 6.78
N GLU A 5 1.08 -9.96 6.48
CA GLU A 5 2.35 -10.23 5.81
C GLU A 5 3.46 -10.00 6.86
N LEU A 6 4.29 -11.00 7.08
CA LEU A 6 5.35 -11.01 8.08
C LEU A 6 6.69 -11.24 7.34
N GLN A 7 7.26 -10.14 6.86
CA GLN A 7 8.51 -10.14 6.10
C GLN A 7 9.70 -10.27 7.06
N THR A 8 10.43 -11.38 6.97
CA THR A 8 11.52 -11.69 7.90
C THR A 8 12.83 -11.06 7.44
N ASN A 9 13.47 -10.31 8.34
CA ASN A 9 14.74 -9.66 8.01
C ASN A 9 15.90 -10.68 8.16
N GLY A 10 16.70 -10.80 7.11
CA GLY A 10 17.95 -11.59 7.09
C GLY A 10 17.79 -13.08 6.79
N ASN A 11 16.57 -13.59 6.66
CA ASN A 11 16.30 -14.96 6.22
C ASN A 11 15.94 -14.93 4.73
N ASN A 12 16.63 -15.76 3.93
CA ASN A 12 16.51 -15.69 2.48
C ASN A 12 16.39 -17.09 1.87
N PHE A 13 15.51 -17.24 0.88
CA PHE A 13 15.64 -18.27 -0.14
C PHE A 13 16.87 -17.97 -0.98
N VAL A 14 17.73 -18.97 -1.13
CA VAL A 14 18.98 -18.84 -1.90
C VAL A 14 18.98 -19.70 -3.17
N ASP A 15 18.00 -20.59 -3.29
CA ASP A 15 17.77 -21.44 -4.47
C ASP A 15 16.31 -21.87 -4.59
N GLY A 16 15.84 -22.08 -5.82
CA GLY A 16 14.54 -22.72 -6.13
C GLY A 16 13.28 -21.87 -5.98
N VAL A 17 13.34 -20.77 -5.21
CA VAL A 17 12.22 -19.85 -4.95
C VAL A 17 12.65 -18.44 -5.28
N ARG A 18 11.94 -17.80 -6.22
CA ARG A 18 12.17 -16.41 -6.62
C ARG A 18 11.25 -15.48 -5.83
N PRO A 19 11.51 -14.16 -5.89
CA PRO A 19 10.58 -13.21 -5.33
C PRO A 19 9.19 -13.37 -5.94
N ARG A 20 8.21 -13.25 -5.06
CA ARG A 20 6.79 -13.37 -5.29
C ARG A 20 6.35 -14.78 -5.72
N GLU A 21 7.10 -15.81 -5.31
CA GLU A 21 6.73 -17.21 -5.48
C GLU A 21 6.44 -17.85 -4.12
N VAL A 22 5.42 -18.72 -4.09
CA VAL A 22 5.11 -19.53 -2.92
C VAL A 22 6.08 -20.71 -2.84
N ALA A 23 6.68 -20.92 -1.68
CA ALA A 23 7.56 -22.06 -1.40
C ALA A 23 6.81 -23.17 -0.66
N TRP A 24 5.93 -22.81 0.27
CA TRP A 24 5.18 -23.73 1.13
C TRP A 24 3.75 -23.24 1.37
N LYS A 25 2.81 -24.18 1.48
CA LYS A 25 1.39 -23.92 1.77
C LYS A 25 0.96 -24.79 2.96
N SER A 26 0.22 -24.22 3.92
CA SER A 26 -0.38 -25.00 5.01
C SER A 26 -1.51 -25.90 4.51
N ASP A 27 -1.74 -27.04 5.17
CA ASP A 27 -2.79 -28.00 4.81
C ASP A 27 -4.20 -27.40 4.95
N ASP A 28 -4.37 -26.45 5.88
CA ASP A 28 -5.62 -25.71 6.10
C ASP A 28 -5.79 -24.52 5.13
N GLY A 29 -4.80 -24.22 4.29
CA GLY A 29 -4.82 -23.12 3.33
C GLY A 29 -4.78 -21.72 3.96
N LEU A 30 -4.46 -21.61 5.25
CA LEU A 30 -4.46 -20.32 5.97
C LEU A 30 -3.12 -19.58 5.90
N VAL A 31 -2.00 -20.25 5.58
CA VAL A 31 -0.67 -19.66 5.59
C VAL A 31 0.15 -20.12 4.39
N THR A 32 0.90 -19.18 3.84
CA THR A 32 1.94 -19.44 2.84
C THR A 32 3.28 -18.90 3.33
N LEU A 33 4.37 -19.58 2.94
CA LEU A 33 5.71 -19.02 3.01
C LEU A 33 6.12 -18.66 1.58
N GLU A 34 6.44 -17.40 1.38
CA GLU A 34 6.66 -16.80 0.07
C GLU A 34 8.03 -16.13 0.02
N GLY A 35 8.61 -16.08 -1.17
CA GLY A 35 9.76 -15.21 -1.41
C GLY A 35 9.31 -13.77 -1.57
N ASP A 36 9.88 -12.83 -0.84
CA ASP A 36 9.80 -11.40 -1.11
C ASP A 36 11.07 -10.92 -1.85
N GLU A 37 11.05 -9.72 -2.37
CA GLU A 37 12.19 -9.14 -3.08
C GLU A 37 13.31 -8.81 -2.11
N THR A 38 14.55 -9.11 -2.54
CA THR A 38 15.76 -8.79 -1.79
C THR A 38 16.79 -8.12 -2.69
N TYR A 39 17.67 -7.35 -2.07
CA TYR A 39 18.75 -6.61 -2.73
C TYR A 39 20.11 -7.28 -2.63
N GLU A 40 20.33 -8.18 -1.66
CA GLU A 40 21.64 -8.80 -1.43
C GLU A 40 22.13 -9.57 -2.67
N ASP A 41 21.23 -10.35 -3.28
CA ASP A 41 21.49 -11.07 -4.53
C ASP A 41 20.16 -11.20 -5.31
N PRO A 42 20.10 -10.81 -6.60
CA PRO A 42 18.88 -10.90 -7.40
C PRO A 42 18.37 -12.34 -7.62
N ARG A 43 19.19 -13.35 -7.28
CA ARG A 43 18.83 -14.78 -7.26
C ARG A 43 18.19 -15.21 -5.94
N TRP A 44 18.31 -14.40 -4.89
CA TRP A 44 17.72 -14.67 -3.59
C TRP A 44 16.33 -14.05 -3.49
N ALA A 45 15.59 -14.45 -2.46
CA ALA A 45 14.32 -13.84 -2.08
C ALA A 45 14.20 -13.84 -0.56
N GLU A 46 13.78 -12.74 0.05
CA GLU A 46 13.55 -12.68 1.50
C GLU A 46 12.38 -13.60 1.88
N LEU A 47 12.36 -14.15 3.10
CA LEU A 47 11.25 -14.97 3.55
C LEU A 47 10.11 -14.09 4.04
N GLU A 48 8.91 -14.30 3.51
CA GLU A 48 7.68 -13.64 3.94
C GLU A 48 6.62 -14.69 4.30
N PHE A 49 6.07 -14.61 5.52
CA PHE A 49 4.91 -15.42 5.91
C PHE A 49 3.65 -14.63 5.64
N VAL A 50 2.75 -15.18 4.82
CA VAL A 50 1.51 -14.50 4.45
C VAL A 50 0.32 -15.31 4.95
N THR A 51 -0.54 -14.67 5.75
CA THR A 51 -1.77 -15.29 6.21
C THR A 51 -2.90 -15.01 5.22
N ALA A 52 -3.83 -15.95 5.10
CA ALA A 52 -5.08 -15.72 4.40
C ALA A 52 -5.92 -14.64 5.13
N PRO A 53 -6.72 -13.87 4.40
CA PRO A 53 -7.72 -12.99 5.01
C PRO A 53 -8.78 -13.76 5.79
N CYS A 54 -8.90 -13.42 7.07
CA CYS A 54 -9.82 -14.05 8.01
C CYS A 54 -10.99 -13.13 8.35
N LYS A 55 -12.18 -13.70 8.59
CA LYS A 55 -13.38 -12.95 9.02
C LYS A 55 -13.43 -12.75 10.54
N ASP A 56 -12.80 -13.63 11.29
CA ASP A 56 -12.87 -13.69 12.74
C ASP A 56 -11.49 -13.88 13.38
N LEU A 57 -11.41 -13.51 14.66
CA LEU A 57 -10.17 -13.61 15.44
C LEU A 57 -9.66 -15.04 15.60
N ASN A 58 -10.53 -16.05 15.72
CA ASN A 58 -10.08 -17.42 15.96
C ASN A 58 -9.33 -17.98 14.75
N THR A 59 -9.89 -17.78 13.55
CA THR A 59 -9.23 -18.18 12.30
C THR A 59 -7.91 -17.42 12.11
N ALA A 60 -7.87 -16.12 12.41
CA ALA A 60 -6.65 -15.33 12.32
C ALA A 60 -5.55 -15.78 13.32
N ARG A 61 -5.95 -16.13 14.55
CA ARG A 61 -5.04 -16.70 15.56
C ARG A 61 -4.49 -18.04 15.12
N GLN A 62 -5.32 -18.90 14.53
CA GLN A 62 -4.89 -20.16 13.95
C GLN A 62 -3.85 -19.95 12.85
N ALA A 63 -4.10 -19.01 11.91
CA ALA A 63 -3.15 -18.69 10.86
C ALA A 63 -1.81 -18.21 11.43
N ALA A 64 -1.81 -17.27 12.38
CA ALA A 64 -0.57 -16.80 13.03
C ALA A 64 0.15 -17.92 13.80
N ALA A 65 -0.59 -18.80 14.48
CA ALA A 65 -0.02 -19.94 15.17
C ALA A 65 0.62 -20.94 14.19
N THR A 66 0.00 -21.21 13.05
CA THR A 66 0.56 -22.05 11.98
C THR A 66 1.86 -21.43 11.43
N ALA A 67 1.88 -20.12 11.19
CA ALA A 67 3.10 -19.41 10.77
C ALA A 67 4.21 -19.52 11.82
N GLN A 68 3.88 -19.32 13.10
CA GLN A 68 4.81 -19.44 14.23
C GLN A 68 5.38 -20.87 14.36
N ILE A 69 4.55 -21.90 14.18
CA ILE A 69 4.98 -23.31 14.20
C ILE A 69 5.99 -23.56 13.08
N LEU A 70 5.69 -23.11 11.86
CA LEU A 70 6.59 -23.24 10.72
C LEU A 70 7.93 -22.53 11.00
N ALA A 71 7.90 -21.27 11.45
CA ALA A 71 9.10 -20.51 11.80
C ALA A 71 9.95 -21.23 12.86
N THR A 72 9.31 -21.75 13.91
CA THR A 72 9.99 -22.50 14.99
C THR A 72 10.66 -23.77 14.46
N ALA A 73 9.98 -24.49 13.56
CA ALA A 73 10.54 -25.70 12.96
C ALA A 73 11.69 -25.39 12.00
N LEU A 74 11.58 -24.34 11.19
CA LEU A 74 12.66 -23.87 10.32
C LEU A 74 13.88 -23.43 11.14
N ALA A 75 13.68 -22.74 12.27
CA ALA A 75 14.76 -22.38 13.18
C ALA A 75 15.45 -23.63 13.77
N ARG A 76 14.69 -24.67 14.12
CA ARG A 76 15.22 -25.95 14.61
C ARG A 76 16.05 -26.66 13.54
N GLU A 77 15.53 -26.78 12.32
CA GLU A 77 16.25 -27.35 11.18
C GLU A 77 17.53 -26.57 10.86
N ALA A 78 17.46 -25.24 10.86
CA ALA A 78 18.61 -24.38 10.62
C ALA A 78 19.71 -24.56 11.67
N ARG A 79 19.36 -24.65 12.97
CA ARG A 79 20.34 -24.92 14.04
C ARG A 79 21.07 -26.26 13.83
N GLY A 80 20.36 -27.29 13.37
CA GLY A 80 20.95 -28.60 13.05
C GLY A 80 21.83 -28.61 11.80
N ASN A 81 21.65 -27.64 10.90
CA ASN A 81 22.22 -27.66 9.54
C ASN A 81 23.01 -26.38 9.20
N ALA A 82 23.75 -25.83 10.18
CA ALA A 82 24.63 -24.66 10.00
C ALA A 82 23.93 -23.44 9.34
N GLY A 83 22.65 -23.22 9.67
CA GLY A 83 21.84 -22.13 9.15
C GLY A 83 21.18 -22.38 7.79
N VAL A 84 21.27 -23.58 7.22
CA VAL A 84 20.69 -23.90 5.90
C VAL A 84 19.56 -24.90 6.02
N VAL A 85 18.40 -24.59 5.44
CA VAL A 85 17.28 -25.53 5.31
C VAL A 85 17.07 -25.88 3.84
N ARG A 86 17.00 -27.18 3.54
CA ARG A 86 16.73 -27.71 2.19
C ARG A 86 15.35 -28.34 2.16
N PHE A 87 14.63 -28.13 1.08
CA PHE A 87 13.26 -28.62 0.93
C PHE A 87 13.01 -29.09 -0.50
N ARG A 88 12.05 -29.99 -0.66
CA ARG A 88 11.70 -30.60 -1.96
C ARG A 88 10.22 -30.45 -2.23
N ASP A 89 9.89 -30.23 -3.49
CA ASP A 89 8.52 -30.15 -3.97
C ASP A 89 7.74 -31.42 -3.56
N THR A 90 6.47 -31.25 -3.21
CA THR A 90 5.54 -32.25 -2.67
C THR A 90 5.89 -32.84 -1.30
N GLN A 91 7.02 -32.45 -0.70
CA GLN A 91 7.38 -32.91 0.64
C GLN A 91 6.50 -32.23 1.70
N THR A 92 5.93 -33.03 2.60
CA THR A 92 5.17 -32.51 3.75
C THR A 92 6.11 -32.01 4.86
N PHE A 93 5.80 -30.87 5.45
CA PHE A 93 6.54 -30.27 6.57
C PHE A 93 5.59 -29.45 7.44
N GLU A 94 5.53 -29.76 8.74
CA GLU A 94 4.73 -29.05 9.77
C GLU A 94 3.29 -28.70 9.33
N LYS A 95 2.47 -29.72 9.01
CA LYS A 95 1.07 -29.57 8.55
C LYS A 95 0.93 -28.66 7.33
N GLY A 96 1.86 -28.80 6.39
CA GLY A 96 1.80 -28.19 5.09
C GLY A 96 2.70 -28.92 4.12
N THR A 97 2.76 -28.39 2.90
CA THR A 97 3.48 -29.01 1.78
C THR A 97 4.34 -27.97 1.07
N TRP A 98 5.59 -28.33 0.79
CA TRP A 98 6.46 -27.57 -0.10
C TRP A 98 5.96 -27.69 -1.54
N VAL A 99 5.82 -26.57 -2.25
CA VAL A 99 5.35 -26.51 -3.65
C VAL A 99 6.49 -26.19 -4.64
N LYS A 100 7.72 -26.15 -4.12
CA LYS A 100 8.97 -25.91 -4.85
C LYS A 100 10.08 -26.77 -4.23
N THR A 101 11.10 -27.05 -5.02
CA THR A 101 12.37 -27.60 -4.53
C THR A 101 13.38 -26.47 -4.42
N GLY A 102 14.12 -26.37 -3.32
CA GLY A 102 15.08 -25.30 -3.13
C GLY A 102 15.79 -25.33 -1.78
N SER A 103 16.37 -24.19 -1.43
CA SER A 103 17.01 -24.01 -0.12
C SER A 103 16.92 -22.57 0.36
N MET A 104 17.00 -22.41 1.68
CA MET A 104 17.01 -21.13 2.37
C MET A 104 18.15 -21.06 3.38
N VAL A 105 18.65 -19.85 3.62
CA VAL A 105 19.57 -19.50 4.69
C VAL A 105 18.80 -18.76 5.77
N VAL A 106 18.84 -19.30 6.98
CA VAL A 106 18.20 -18.74 8.18
C VAL A 106 19.30 -18.18 9.08
N LYS A 107 19.47 -16.85 9.04
CA LYS A 107 20.42 -16.12 9.89
C LYS A 107 19.76 -15.66 11.19
N ASN A 108 18.48 -15.32 11.13
CA ASN A 108 17.66 -14.83 12.24
C ASN A 108 16.76 -15.97 12.76
N LEU A 109 17.19 -16.63 13.83
CA LEU A 109 16.50 -17.78 14.41
C LEU A 109 15.22 -17.42 15.18
N ASP A 110 15.03 -16.15 15.53
CA ASP A 110 13.79 -15.67 16.15
C ASP A 110 12.71 -15.38 15.09
N PHE A 111 13.10 -15.41 13.81
CA PHE A 111 12.24 -15.05 12.67
C PHE A 111 11.58 -13.68 12.89
N ALA A 112 12.33 -12.72 13.44
CA ALA A 112 11.82 -11.38 13.66
C ALA A 112 11.43 -10.74 12.32
N ALA A 113 10.18 -10.30 12.22
CA ALA A 113 9.56 -9.88 10.98
C ALA A 113 8.98 -8.47 11.06
N LYS A 114 9.00 -7.74 9.95
CA LYS A 114 8.29 -6.48 9.80
C LYS A 114 6.83 -6.79 9.45
N PRO A 115 5.85 -6.49 10.33
CA PRO A 115 4.47 -6.79 10.05
C PRO A 115 3.85 -5.76 9.10
N GLN A 116 3.05 -6.25 8.16
CA GLN A 116 2.09 -5.49 7.38
C GLN A 116 0.74 -6.20 7.51
N VAL A 117 -0.36 -5.47 7.52
CA VAL A 117 -1.70 -6.07 7.66
C VAL A 117 -2.61 -5.46 6.63
N THR A 118 -3.33 -6.29 5.89
CA THR A 118 -4.40 -5.86 5.00
C THR A 118 -5.74 -6.15 5.66
N VAL A 119 -6.61 -5.15 5.74
CA VAL A 119 -7.93 -5.25 6.36
C VAL A 119 -9.01 -4.65 5.47
N GLY A 120 -10.12 -5.38 5.35
CA GLY A 120 -11.37 -4.88 4.78
C GLY A 120 -12.27 -4.30 5.87
N VAL A 121 -12.65 -3.03 5.72
CA VAL A 121 -13.47 -2.23 6.64
C VAL A 121 -14.76 -1.83 5.92
N ALA A 122 -15.91 -2.06 6.55
CA ALA A 122 -17.18 -1.58 6.02
C ALA A 122 -17.23 -0.04 6.07
N LEU A 123 -17.82 0.61 5.06
CA LEU A 123 -17.89 2.08 5.01
C LEU A 123 -18.41 2.72 6.32
N PRO A 124 -19.50 2.23 6.96
CA PRO A 124 -19.97 2.77 8.24
C PRO A 124 -18.92 2.79 9.37
N ALA A 125 -17.95 1.88 9.33
CA ALA A 125 -16.90 1.75 10.34
C ALA A 125 -15.61 2.52 9.96
N MET A 126 -15.49 3.02 8.73
CA MET A 126 -14.27 3.60 8.19
C MET A 126 -13.80 4.82 8.99
N ARG A 127 -14.71 5.73 9.35
CA ARG A 127 -14.33 6.92 10.14
C ARG A 127 -13.70 6.52 11.47
N ARG A 128 -14.35 5.62 12.21
CA ARG A 128 -13.85 5.12 13.49
C ARG A 128 -12.46 4.52 13.31
N PHE A 129 -12.32 3.64 12.33
CA PHE A 129 -11.07 2.99 11.99
C PHE A 129 -9.93 4.01 11.75
N LEU A 130 -10.16 5.01 10.88
CA LEU A 130 -9.17 6.06 10.58
C LEU A 130 -8.81 6.88 11.82
N THR A 131 -9.81 7.28 12.62
CA THR A 131 -9.53 8.05 13.84
C THR A 131 -8.75 7.25 14.87
N THR A 132 -9.00 5.94 15.01
CA THR A 132 -8.22 5.07 15.88
C THR A 132 -6.77 4.94 15.38
N ALA A 133 -6.58 4.70 14.08
CA ALA A 133 -5.24 4.59 13.49
C ALA A 133 -4.42 5.88 13.65
N LEU A 134 -5.06 7.03 13.45
CA LEU A 134 -4.42 8.33 13.65
C LEU A 134 -4.05 8.61 15.11
N ALA A 135 -4.95 8.30 16.04
CA ALA A 135 -4.70 8.47 17.47
C ALA A 135 -3.49 7.63 17.94
N ASN A 136 -3.33 6.45 17.35
CA ASN A 136 -2.30 5.50 17.75
C ASN A 136 -0.93 5.73 17.10
N THR A 137 -0.89 6.27 15.88
CA THR A 137 0.35 6.45 15.10
C THR A 137 0.95 7.85 15.22
N GLY A 138 0.22 8.84 15.74
CA GLY A 138 0.73 10.20 15.95
C GLY A 138 1.05 10.94 14.64
N ALA A 139 0.35 10.61 13.56
CA ALA A 139 0.62 11.15 12.23
C ALA A 139 0.40 12.66 12.11
N LEU A 140 0.96 13.26 11.05
CA LEU A 140 0.79 14.67 10.66
C LEU A 140 -0.69 15.09 10.49
N VAL A 141 -1.56 14.15 10.15
CA VAL A 141 -3.01 14.34 10.10
C VAL A 141 -3.59 13.97 11.46
N THR A 142 -4.22 14.91 12.14
CA THR A 142 -4.78 14.68 13.48
C THR A 142 -6.27 14.31 13.43
N VAL A 143 -6.74 13.63 14.48
CA VAL A 143 -8.17 13.34 14.70
C VAL A 143 -9.02 14.62 14.70
N GLU A 144 -8.50 15.68 15.29
CA GLU A 144 -9.14 17.00 15.32
C GLU A 144 -9.34 17.54 13.91
N THR A 145 -8.30 17.50 13.06
CA THR A 145 -8.38 17.99 11.67
C THR A 145 -9.45 17.24 10.88
N LEU A 146 -9.49 15.90 10.94
CA LEU A 146 -10.54 15.12 10.29
C LEU A 146 -11.94 15.45 10.82
N THR A 147 -12.07 15.69 12.13
CA THR A 147 -13.35 16.05 12.75
C THR A 147 -13.85 17.41 12.27
N SER A 148 -12.96 18.39 12.12
CA SER A 148 -13.30 19.71 11.56
C SER A 148 -13.74 19.61 10.10
N LEU A 149 -13.05 18.81 9.27
CA LEU A 149 -13.44 18.60 7.87
C LEU A 149 -14.83 17.96 7.74
N ARG A 150 -15.19 17.03 8.63
CA ARG A 150 -16.53 16.45 8.71
C ARG A 150 -17.60 17.50 9.02
N GLN A 151 -17.34 18.40 9.97
CA GLN A 151 -18.28 19.46 10.32
C GLN A 151 -18.50 20.41 9.13
N MET A 152 -17.42 20.76 8.41
CA MET A 152 -17.53 21.55 7.18
C MET A 152 -18.29 20.84 6.07
N ALA A 153 -18.05 19.54 5.87
CA ALA A 153 -18.79 18.74 4.91
C ALA A 153 -20.30 18.75 5.20
N ALA A 154 -20.70 18.64 6.47
CA ALA A 154 -22.11 18.72 6.86
C ALA A 154 -22.75 20.09 6.53
N LEU A 155 -22.01 21.19 6.73
CA LEU A 155 -22.47 22.53 6.35
C LEU A 155 -22.64 22.65 4.83
N ARG A 156 -21.68 22.15 4.05
CA ARG A 156 -21.73 22.22 2.58
C ARG A 156 -22.80 21.34 1.99
N PHE A 157 -23.07 20.17 2.57
CA PHE A 157 -24.24 19.39 2.18
C PHE A 157 -25.53 20.19 2.35
N LYS A 158 -25.68 20.94 3.44
CA LYS A 158 -26.83 21.82 3.66
C LYS A 158 -26.89 22.94 2.62
N GLU A 159 -25.77 23.56 2.27
CA GLU A 159 -25.70 24.59 1.22
C GLU A 159 -26.14 24.05 -0.15
N HIS A 160 -25.78 22.79 -0.46
CA HIS A 160 -26.21 22.10 -1.68
C HIS A 160 -27.62 21.49 -1.60
N SER A 161 -28.39 21.76 -0.54
CA SER A 161 -29.73 21.19 -0.32
C SER A 161 -29.76 19.66 -0.36
N ILE A 162 -28.65 19.01 0.02
CA ILE A 162 -28.57 17.56 0.17
C ILE A 162 -29.34 17.14 1.43
N SER A 163 -30.13 16.08 1.31
CA SER A 163 -30.95 15.57 2.41
C SER A 163 -30.11 15.30 3.68
N PRO A 164 -30.61 15.66 4.88
CA PRO A 164 -29.97 15.30 6.14
C PRO A 164 -29.72 13.79 6.30
N GLU A 165 -30.55 12.96 5.68
CA GLU A 165 -30.38 11.51 5.66
C GLU A 165 -29.08 11.09 4.95
N VAL A 166 -28.75 11.74 3.83
CA VAL A 166 -27.51 11.51 3.08
C VAL A 166 -26.32 12.01 3.87
N ALA A 167 -26.38 13.27 4.31
CA ALA A 167 -25.32 13.94 5.05
C ALA A 167 -24.98 13.26 6.39
N GLY A 168 -25.99 12.66 7.03
CA GLY A 168 -25.85 11.94 8.30
C GLY A 168 -25.63 10.43 8.18
N SER A 169 -25.62 9.88 6.97
CA SER A 169 -25.47 8.42 6.79
C SER A 169 -24.06 7.94 7.18
N PRO A 170 -23.92 6.82 7.90
CA PRO A 170 -22.61 6.25 8.24
C PRO A 170 -21.76 5.91 7.02
N GLU A 171 -22.37 5.45 5.93
CA GLU A 171 -21.68 5.11 4.69
C GLU A 171 -21.03 6.35 4.05
N MET A 172 -21.77 7.46 3.97
CA MET A 172 -21.24 8.73 3.46
C MET A 172 -20.17 9.30 4.40
N ASP A 173 -20.39 9.26 5.71
CA ASP A 173 -19.44 9.73 6.72
C ASP A 173 -18.10 8.98 6.64
N GLY A 174 -18.14 7.65 6.46
CA GLY A 174 -16.96 6.82 6.27
C GLY A 174 -16.22 7.10 4.95
N PHE A 175 -16.96 7.26 3.86
CA PHE A 175 -16.40 7.61 2.55
C PHE A 175 -15.71 8.98 2.56
N LEU A 176 -16.38 9.99 3.13
CA LEU A 176 -15.81 11.33 3.25
C LEU A 176 -14.58 11.35 4.14
N ALA A 177 -14.58 10.63 5.27
CA ALA A 177 -13.41 10.52 6.13
C ALA A 177 -12.18 9.97 5.39
N ALA A 178 -12.36 8.96 4.54
CA ALA A 178 -11.28 8.40 3.73
C ALA A 178 -10.78 9.42 2.68
N CYS A 179 -11.70 10.08 1.97
CA CYS A 179 -11.34 11.10 0.99
C CYS A 179 -10.62 12.30 1.65
N HIS A 180 -11.12 12.79 2.78
CA HIS A 180 -10.50 13.87 3.54
C HIS A 180 -9.12 13.49 4.05
N TYR A 181 -8.94 12.27 4.55
CA TYR A 181 -7.62 11.77 4.94
C TYR A 181 -6.64 11.78 3.76
N PHE A 182 -7.06 11.26 2.61
CA PHE A 182 -6.28 11.27 1.37
C PHE A 182 -5.89 12.69 0.93
N LEU A 183 -6.84 13.63 0.96
CA LEU A 183 -6.60 15.02 0.62
C LEU A 183 -5.60 15.67 1.58
N LEU A 184 -5.80 15.50 2.89
CA LEU A 184 -4.88 16.04 3.88
C LEU A 184 -3.46 15.48 3.72
N LYS A 185 -3.31 14.16 3.48
CA LYS A 185 -1.99 13.55 3.19
C LYS A 185 -1.37 14.11 1.91
N SER A 186 -2.18 14.40 0.90
CA SER A 186 -1.76 15.05 -0.34
C SER A 186 -1.29 16.51 -0.12
N PHE A 187 -1.83 17.20 0.89
CA PHE A 187 -1.49 18.59 1.23
C PHE A 187 -0.31 18.75 2.19
N VAL A 188 -0.17 17.85 3.15
CA VAL A 188 0.96 17.84 4.11
C VAL A 188 2.16 17.09 3.53
N TYR A 189 2.12 16.85 2.22
CA TYR A 189 3.13 16.15 1.47
C TYR A 189 4.45 16.91 1.43
N ASP A 190 5.47 16.37 2.08
CA ASP A 190 6.78 17.02 2.19
C ASP A 190 7.63 16.68 0.95
N ILE A 191 7.67 17.59 -0.03
CA ILE A 191 8.50 17.50 -1.24
C ILE A 191 9.98 17.10 -0.98
N PRO A 192 10.66 17.51 0.11
CA PRO A 192 12.03 17.08 0.45
C PRO A 192 12.24 15.55 0.43
N TYR A 193 11.18 14.78 0.65
CA TYR A 193 11.22 13.31 0.54
C TYR A 193 11.60 12.79 -0.85
N TYR A 194 11.45 13.61 -1.89
CA TYR A 194 11.67 13.29 -3.30
C TYR A 194 12.92 13.97 -3.86
N ALA A 195 13.46 14.94 -3.12
CA ALA A 195 14.64 15.68 -3.50
C ALA A 195 15.89 14.79 -3.42
N VAL A 196 16.83 15.05 -4.32
CA VAL A 196 18.16 14.48 -4.29
C VAL A 196 19.22 15.58 -4.29
N ASP A 197 20.40 15.30 -3.76
CA ASP A 197 21.56 16.18 -3.83
C ASP A 197 22.16 16.26 -5.25
N GLU A 198 23.23 17.05 -5.42
CA GLU A 198 23.89 17.23 -6.72
C GLU A 198 24.45 15.91 -7.28
N GLU A 199 24.85 15.00 -6.40
CA GLU A 199 25.32 13.64 -6.70
C GLU A 199 24.18 12.66 -7.01
N GLY A 200 22.91 13.07 -6.86
CA GLY A 200 21.74 12.25 -7.10
C GLY A 200 21.38 11.32 -5.94
N ARG A 201 21.83 11.61 -4.71
CA ARG A 201 21.49 10.85 -3.49
C ARG A 201 20.23 11.45 -2.84
N PRO A 202 19.29 10.63 -2.34
CA PRO A 202 18.13 11.13 -1.61
C PRO A 202 18.54 12.08 -0.45
N GLY A 203 17.86 13.22 -0.32
CA GLY A 203 18.15 14.20 0.73
C GLY A 203 17.90 13.69 2.17
N LEU A 204 17.21 12.56 2.31
CA LEU A 204 16.99 11.85 3.57
C LEU A 204 17.36 10.37 3.37
N PRO A 205 17.95 9.69 4.37
CA PRO A 205 18.22 8.25 4.28
C PRO A 205 16.95 7.46 3.94
N ARG A 206 17.01 6.63 2.89
CA ARG A 206 15.88 5.84 2.39
C ARG A 206 16.22 4.36 2.33
N ASP A 207 15.17 3.56 2.40
CA ASP A 207 15.23 2.15 2.02
C ASP A 207 15.57 2.03 0.53
N HIS A 208 16.77 1.55 0.23
CA HIS A 208 17.29 1.44 -1.15
C HIS A 208 16.41 0.55 -2.04
N ASP A 209 15.65 -0.37 -1.44
CA ASP A 209 14.90 -1.39 -2.16
C ASP A 209 13.62 -0.83 -2.75
N LEU A 210 13.14 0.25 -2.13
CA LEU A 210 11.89 0.89 -2.49
C LEU A 210 12.09 2.16 -3.32
N TRP A 211 13.27 2.76 -3.42
CA TRP A 211 13.43 4.06 -4.10
C TRP A 211 14.35 3.99 -5.33
N ARG A 212 14.01 4.74 -6.38
CA ARG A 212 14.83 4.91 -7.60
C ARG A 212 14.91 6.38 -7.96
N VAL A 213 16.07 6.85 -8.41
CA VAL A 213 16.26 8.25 -8.81
C VAL A 213 16.11 8.37 -10.31
N PHE A 214 15.17 9.18 -10.78
CA PHE A 214 14.89 9.40 -12.20
C PHE A 214 15.26 10.82 -12.61
N GLU A 215 15.78 10.97 -13.83
CA GLU A 215 16.00 12.27 -14.47
C GLU A 215 14.76 12.66 -15.28
N TRP A 216 14.40 13.93 -15.19
CA TRP A 216 13.13 14.45 -15.69
C TRP A 216 13.29 15.81 -16.34
N ASP A 217 12.85 15.94 -17.59
CA ASP A 217 12.75 17.23 -18.25
C ASP A 217 11.31 17.73 -18.12
N SER A 218 11.05 18.57 -17.11
CA SER A 218 9.71 19.10 -16.83
C SER A 218 9.78 20.52 -16.27
N PRO A 219 9.28 21.53 -17.01
CA PRO A 219 9.18 22.91 -16.52
C PRO A 219 8.33 23.01 -15.25
N TYR A 220 7.31 22.15 -15.12
CA TYR A 220 6.48 22.07 -13.92
C TYR A 220 7.34 21.70 -12.71
N LEU A 221 8.08 20.59 -12.78
CA LEU A 221 8.96 20.14 -11.69
C LEU A 221 10.07 21.16 -11.37
N ALA A 222 10.64 21.78 -12.41
CA ALA A 222 11.67 22.81 -12.23
C ALA A 222 11.14 24.07 -11.52
N SER A 223 9.84 24.36 -11.66
CA SER A 223 9.17 25.50 -11.02
C SER A 223 8.69 25.22 -9.60
N LEU A 224 8.63 23.95 -9.17
CA LEU A 224 8.17 23.58 -7.84
C LEU A 224 9.10 24.15 -6.77
N LYS A 225 8.56 25.07 -5.98
CA LYS A 225 9.14 25.58 -4.75
C LYS A 225 8.26 25.10 -3.60
N TYR A 226 8.77 24.20 -2.77
CA TYR A 226 8.08 23.84 -1.54
C TYR A 226 8.59 24.69 -0.38
N LYS A 227 7.74 24.90 0.62
CA LYS A 227 7.95 25.79 1.76
C LYS A 227 9.40 25.82 2.27
N GLY A 228 10.17 26.82 1.82
CA GLY A 228 11.57 27.03 2.24
C GLY A 228 12.62 26.07 1.66
N SER A 229 12.26 25.14 0.76
CA SER A 229 13.21 24.22 0.12
C SER A 229 13.84 24.84 -1.13
N ALA A 230 15.07 24.42 -1.43
CA ALA A 230 15.66 24.65 -2.75
C ALA A 230 14.78 23.96 -3.83
N PRO A 231 14.73 24.48 -5.07
CA PRO A 231 14.06 23.81 -6.18
C PRO A 231 14.66 22.42 -6.42
N LEU A 232 13.87 21.46 -6.93
CA LEU A 232 14.29 20.08 -7.28
C LEU A 232 15.34 20.02 -8.43
N LYS A 233 15.85 21.18 -8.83
CA LYS A 233 16.78 21.38 -9.92
C LYS A 233 18.19 21.06 -9.44
N THR A 234 18.85 20.12 -10.10
CA THR A 234 20.26 19.79 -9.87
C THR A 234 21.06 20.21 -11.12
N GLY A 235 21.89 21.25 -11.01
CA GLY A 235 22.83 21.64 -12.07
C GLY A 235 22.33 22.59 -13.17
N ARG A 236 22.99 22.53 -14.35
CA ARG A 236 22.77 23.41 -15.51
C ARG A 236 21.66 22.85 -16.43
N GLY A 237 20.56 23.60 -16.58
CA GLY A 237 19.40 23.24 -17.43
C GLY A 237 18.11 23.05 -16.63
N ASP A 238 17.00 22.67 -17.26
CA ASP A 238 15.70 22.44 -16.59
C ASP A 238 15.44 20.96 -16.22
N ILE A 239 16.49 20.14 -16.28
CA ILE A 239 16.46 18.73 -15.87
C ILE A 239 16.40 18.64 -14.34
N CYS A 240 15.37 17.98 -13.82
CA CYS A 240 15.18 17.65 -12.43
C CYS A 240 15.62 16.22 -12.15
N ARG A 241 16.10 15.95 -10.93
CA ARG A 241 16.31 14.58 -10.44
C ARG A 241 15.38 14.33 -9.28
N VAL A 242 14.64 13.23 -9.35
CA VAL A 242 13.58 12.92 -8.39
C VAL A 242 13.71 11.48 -7.92
N ALA A 243 13.75 11.27 -6.61
CA ALA A 243 13.64 9.95 -6.01
C ALA A 243 12.16 9.54 -5.99
N VAL A 244 11.81 8.42 -6.63
CA VAL A 244 10.44 7.87 -6.67
C VAL A 244 10.41 6.53 -5.96
N ASN A 245 9.44 6.36 -5.05
CA ASN A 245 9.18 5.09 -4.39
C ASN A 245 8.51 4.11 -5.36
N ARG A 246 8.84 2.83 -5.27
CA ARG A 246 8.34 1.72 -6.07
C ARG A 246 6.87 1.44 -5.87
N ASP A 247 6.43 1.65 -4.65
CA ASP A 247 5.04 1.64 -4.27
C ASP A 247 4.42 3.03 -4.41
N ALA A 248 5.09 4.07 -4.89
CA ALA A 248 4.44 5.38 -5.09
C ALA A 248 3.28 5.23 -6.11
N PRO A 249 2.11 5.86 -5.87
CA PRO A 249 1.84 6.77 -4.77
C PRO A 249 1.33 6.05 -3.50
N LYS A 250 1.09 4.73 -3.56
CA LYS A 250 0.62 3.88 -2.43
C LYS A 250 1.38 4.17 -1.14
N SER A 251 2.70 4.12 -1.18
CA SER A 251 3.56 4.31 -0.01
C SER A 251 3.35 5.64 0.72
N LEU A 252 2.73 6.63 0.06
CA LEU A 252 2.48 7.97 0.60
C LEU A 252 1.23 8.06 1.45
N TYR A 253 0.29 7.13 1.24
CA TYR A 253 -0.99 7.18 1.92
C TYR A 253 -1.00 6.43 3.24
N GLU A 254 0.07 5.68 3.56
CA GLU A 254 0.32 4.86 4.76
C GLU A 254 -0.81 3.88 5.10
N ILE A 255 -1.95 4.46 5.45
CA ILE A 255 -3.25 3.94 5.88
C ILE A 255 -4.11 3.57 4.64
N LEU A 256 -4.23 4.45 3.63
CA LEU A 256 -5.11 4.22 2.45
C LEU A 256 -4.35 3.76 1.19
N HIS A 257 -3.27 2.99 1.36
CA HIS A 257 -2.29 2.77 0.31
C HIS A 257 -2.80 1.95 -0.90
N ARG A 258 -3.90 1.20 -0.77
CA ARG A 258 -4.50 0.37 -1.84
C ARG A 258 -5.98 0.68 -2.09
N THR A 259 -6.44 1.83 -1.63
CA THR A 259 -7.85 2.23 -1.72
C THR A 259 -8.21 2.75 -3.12
N ASP A 260 -9.31 2.25 -3.69
CA ASP A 260 -9.99 2.82 -4.86
C ASP A 260 -11.22 3.61 -4.42
N PHE A 261 -11.16 4.93 -4.58
CA PHE A 261 -12.22 5.83 -4.14
C PHE A 261 -13.47 5.75 -5.02
N TYR A 262 -13.33 5.39 -6.29
CA TYR A 262 -14.48 5.13 -7.16
C TYR A 262 -15.27 3.93 -6.64
N ALA A 263 -14.59 2.82 -6.37
CA ALA A 263 -15.25 1.63 -5.86
C ALA A 263 -15.85 1.86 -4.47
N MET A 264 -15.17 2.61 -3.58
CA MET A 264 -15.75 3.04 -2.31
C MET A 264 -17.03 3.85 -2.51
N PHE A 265 -17.05 4.81 -3.43
CA PHE A 265 -18.25 5.59 -3.71
C PHE A 265 -19.40 4.71 -4.22
N ARG A 266 -19.09 3.69 -5.03
CA ARG A 266 -20.07 2.70 -5.52
C ARG A 266 -20.68 1.83 -4.42
N LEU A 267 -20.01 1.66 -3.29
CA LEU A 267 -20.56 0.96 -2.12
C LEU A 267 -21.62 1.75 -1.37
N ILE A 268 -21.66 3.07 -1.54
CA ILE A 268 -22.72 3.88 -0.93
C ILE A 268 -24.05 3.48 -1.58
N PRO A 269 -25.09 3.14 -0.79
CA PRO A 269 -26.42 2.83 -1.32
C PRO A 269 -26.87 3.87 -2.34
N GLU A 270 -27.44 3.43 -3.46
CA GLU A 270 -27.80 4.32 -4.57
C GLU A 270 -28.66 5.52 -4.12
N ARG A 271 -29.65 5.25 -3.25
CA ARG A 271 -30.51 6.27 -2.62
C ARG A 271 -29.73 7.38 -1.90
N LEU A 272 -28.53 7.08 -1.40
CA LEU A 272 -27.66 8.02 -0.68
C LEU A 272 -26.66 8.73 -1.59
N ARG A 273 -26.31 8.17 -2.75
CA ARG A 273 -25.33 8.77 -3.68
C ARG A 273 -25.92 9.43 -4.92
N ALA A 274 -27.18 9.16 -5.26
CA ALA A 274 -27.83 9.70 -6.47
C ALA A 274 -27.83 11.24 -6.57
N GLY A 275 -27.87 11.93 -5.43
CA GLY A 275 -27.84 13.41 -5.36
C GLY A 275 -26.43 14.01 -5.35
N ILE A 276 -25.37 13.20 -5.33
CA ILE A 276 -23.98 13.67 -5.24
C ILE A 276 -23.42 13.86 -6.64
N THR A 277 -23.37 15.12 -7.09
CA THR A 277 -22.74 15.50 -8.36
C THR A 277 -21.26 15.82 -8.18
N LYS A 278 -20.53 15.97 -9.29
CA LYS A 278 -19.11 16.37 -9.27
C LYS A 278 -18.87 17.68 -8.52
N ASP A 279 -19.78 18.65 -8.67
CA ASP A 279 -19.67 19.94 -7.99
C ASP A 279 -19.96 19.80 -6.50
N VAL A 280 -20.97 19.01 -6.12
CA VAL A 280 -21.27 18.72 -4.71
C VAL A 280 -20.08 18.02 -4.04
N LEU A 281 -19.53 16.97 -4.67
CA LEU A 281 -18.41 16.22 -4.11
C LEU A 281 -17.17 17.09 -3.97
N ARG A 282 -16.81 17.85 -5.02
CA ARG A 282 -15.69 18.79 -5.01
C ARG A 282 -15.81 19.80 -3.88
N ASP A 283 -17.01 20.27 -3.60
CA ASP A 283 -17.25 21.28 -2.59
C ASP A 283 -17.24 20.66 -1.18
N VAL A 284 -17.92 19.55 -0.97
CA VAL A 284 -17.98 18.84 0.32
C VAL A 284 -16.60 18.35 0.78
N LEU A 285 -15.76 17.88 -0.14
CA LEU A 285 -14.42 17.38 0.19
C LEU A 285 -13.38 18.48 0.45
N TRP A 286 -13.69 19.73 0.12
CA TRP A 286 -12.70 20.81 0.08
C TRP A 286 -12.11 21.17 1.47
N PRO A 287 -10.81 21.03 1.75
CA PRO A 287 -10.34 21.18 3.13
C PRO A 287 -10.21 22.62 3.63
N ASP A 288 -10.13 23.64 2.77
CA ASP A 288 -10.01 25.05 3.19
C ASP A 288 -10.40 26.05 2.08
N LEU A 289 -11.28 27.01 2.37
CA LEU A 289 -11.67 28.10 1.45
C LEU A 289 -10.52 29.05 1.06
N SER A 290 -9.40 29.06 1.79
CA SER A 290 -8.27 29.94 1.48
C SER A 290 -7.37 29.45 0.34
N TRP A 291 -7.54 28.20 -0.13
CA TRP A 291 -6.71 27.59 -1.16
C TRP A 291 -7.39 27.62 -2.53
N SER A 292 -6.61 27.50 -3.61
CA SER A 292 -7.17 27.28 -4.94
C SER A 292 -7.68 25.85 -5.07
N ARG A 293 -8.91 25.67 -5.54
CA ARG A 293 -9.45 24.35 -5.93
C ARG A 293 -8.79 23.77 -7.19
N ASN A 294 -8.05 24.61 -7.92
CA ASN A 294 -7.26 24.20 -9.08
C ASN A 294 -5.83 23.90 -8.62
N PHE A 295 -5.63 22.73 -8.01
CA PHE A 295 -4.33 22.26 -7.59
C PHE A 295 -4.15 20.78 -7.96
N ILE A 296 -2.89 20.37 -8.05
CA ILE A 296 -2.47 18.99 -8.33
C ILE A 296 -2.39 18.23 -7.01
N LEU A 297 -3.06 17.07 -6.92
CA LEU A 297 -3.11 16.29 -5.68
C LEU A 297 -1.75 15.72 -5.27
N MET A 298 -0.95 15.25 -6.24
CA MET A 298 0.40 14.75 -6.00
C MET A 298 1.39 15.58 -6.79
N VAL A 299 2.05 16.51 -6.12
CA VAL A 299 2.86 17.51 -6.81
C VAL A 299 4.17 16.96 -7.37
N VAL A 300 4.58 15.75 -6.99
CA VAL A 300 5.81 15.09 -7.48
C VAL A 300 5.50 13.85 -8.32
N PRO A 301 6.48 13.37 -9.11
CA PRO A 301 6.36 12.14 -9.88
C PRO A 301 6.08 10.91 -9.04
N TYR A 302 5.20 10.04 -9.55
CA TYR A 302 4.91 8.73 -8.99
C TYR A 302 4.64 7.70 -10.09
N ARG A 303 4.54 6.43 -9.70
CA ARG A 303 4.20 5.35 -10.62
C ARG A 303 2.68 5.31 -10.84
N ALA A 304 2.24 5.74 -12.02
CA ALA A 304 0.83 5.72 -12.38
C ALA A 304 0.40 4.35 -12.90
N ASP A 305 -0.88 4.04 -12.73
CA ASP A 305 -1.56 3.11 -13.64
C ASP A 305 -1.83 3.87 -14.93
N PRO A 306 -1.23 3.50 -16.09
CA PRO A 306 -1.45 4.28 -17.30
C PRO A 306 -2.95 4.37 -17.61
N LEU A 307 -3.36 5.49 -18.23
CA LEU A 307 -4.49 5.70 -19.18
C LEU A 307 -5.03 7.14 -19.11
N GLU A 308 -4.25 8.12 -19.59
CA GLU A 308 -4.78 9.40 -20.11
C GLU A 308 -3.90 9.91 -21.27
N ASP A 309 -4.50 10.28 -22.40
CA ASP A 309 -3.79 10.88 -23.55
C ASP A 309 -3.13 12.24 -23.22
N ARG A 310 -3.58 12.92 -22.15
CA ARG A 310 -3.04 14.21 -21.70
C ARG A 310 -1.79 14.08 -20.83
N LEU A 311 -1.60 12.92 -20.22
CA LEU A 311 -0.49 12.59 -19.33
C LEU A 311 0.17 11.33 -19.85
N GLN A 312 0.72 11.37 -21.08
CA GLN A 312 1.50 10.27 -21.63
C GLN A 312 2.61 9.91 -20.63
N PRO A 313 2.48 8.81 -19.85
CA PRO A 313 3.45 8.49 -18.83
C PRO A 313 4.76 8.18 -19.54
N VAL A 314 5.88 8.70 -19.04
CA VAL A 314 7.18 8.41 -19.65
C VAL A 314 7.46 6.92 -19.40
N PRO A 315 7.51 6.07 -20.44
CA PRO A 315 7.84 4.67 -20.25
C PRO A 315 9.33 4.59 -19.98
N VAL A 316 9.68 4.18 -18.77
CA VAL A 316 11.06 4.04 -18.35
C VAL A 316 11.39 2.55 -18.22
N SER A 317 11.95 1.97 -19.28
CA SER A 317 12.71 0.73 -19.21
C SER A 317 14.14 1.06 -18.78
N ARG A 318 14.35 1.21 -17.45
CA ARG A 318 15.57 1.72 -16.79
C ARG A 318 16.19 3.01 -17.39
N LYS A 319 15.78 4.15 -16.82
CA LYS A 319 16.44 5.48 -16.94
C LYS A 319 16.68 6.14 -15.57
N GLY A 320 16.44 5.42 -14.48
CA GLY A 320 16.79 5.85 -13.14
C GLY A 320 17.87 4.96 -12.54
N THR A 321 18.92 5.56 -11.97
CA THR A 321 19.96 4.81 -11.28
C THR A 321 19.42 4.40 -9.91
N GLY A 322 19.36 3.10 -9.62
CA GLY A 322 19.19 2.65 -8.24
C GLY A 322 20.31 3.25 -7.39
N TRP A 323 19.95 3.96 -6.32
CA TRP A 323 20.95 4.62 -5.46
C TRP A 323 21.70 3.56 -4.66
N LYS A 324 23.00 3.42 -4.92
CA LYS A 324 23.94 2.57 -4.18
C LYS A 324 25.22 3.37 -3.95
N ASP A 325 25.63 3.55 -2.72
CA ASP A 325 26.92 4.16 -2.42
C ASP A 325 28.04 3.31 -3.04
N GLY A 326 28.72 3.86 -4.05
CA GLY A 326 29.98 3.32 -4.58
C GLY A 326 29.92 2.02 -5.40
N VAL A 327 28.75 1.49 -5.78
CA VAL A 327 28.67 0.24 -6.58
C VAL A 327 27.67 0.38 -7.72
N ARG A 328 28.14 0.19 -8.97
CA ARG A 328 27.26 0.05 -10.15
C ARG A 328 26.33 -1.14 -9.93
N ASP A 329 25.03 -0.89 -10.04
CA ASP A 329 24.00 -1.93 -10.05
C ASP A 329 24.27 -2.93 -11.19
N THR A 330 24.61 -4.17 -10.82
CA THR A 330 24.80 -5.30 -11.74
C THR A 330 23.53 -6.15 -11.87
N SER A 331 22.39 -5.73 -11.29
CA SER A 331 21.15 -6.49 -11.38
C SER A 331 20.63 -6.52 -12.82
N THR A 332 20.45 -7.74 -13.34
CA THR A 332 20.02 -8.05 -14.70
C THR A 332 18.50 -7.94 -14.91
N LYS A 333 17.74 -7.48 -13.91
CA LYS A 333 16.26 -7.37 -13.99
C LYS A 333 15.84 -6.03 -14.58
N VAL A 334 15.23 -6.03 -15.77
CA VAL A 334 14.61 -4.84 -16.34
C VAL A 334 13.26 -4.60 -15.65
N ASP A 335 13.19 -3.60 -14.77
CA ASP A 335 11.92 -3.12 -14.23
C ASP A 335 11.34 -2.07 -15.19
N HIS A 336 10.08 -2.23 -15.54
CA HIS A 336 9.34 -1.27 -16.36
C HIS A 336 8.54 -0.34 -15.46
N TRP A 337 8.81 0.96 -15.59
CA TRP A 337 8.11 2.00 -14.82
C TRP A 337 7.31 2.90 -15.76
N HIS A 338 6.07 3.18 -15.37
CA HIS A 338 5.24 4.20 -15.99
C HIS A 338 5.09 5.33 -14.98
N LEU A 339 5.80 6.43 -15.22
CA LEU A 339 5.87 7.54 -14.29
C LEU A 339 5.19 8.78 -14.91
N THR A 340 4.53 9.59 -14.08
CA THR A 340 3.92 10.87 -14.47
C THR A 340 4.66 12.04 -13.83
N ASP A 341 4.55 13.25 -14.38
CA ASP A 341 5.11 14.48 -13.80
C ASP A 341 4.45 14.85 -12.46
N GLY A 342 3.21 14.41 -12.24
CA GLY A 342 2.41 14.68 -11.06
C GLY A 342 1.06 13.96 -11.12
N GLY A 343 0.23 14.21 -10.11
CA GLY A 343 -1.11 13.61 -9.97
C GLY A 343 -2.19 14.31 -10.77
N PRO A 344 -3.43 13.78 -10.72
CA PRO A 344 -4.57 14.45 -11.29
C PRO A 344 -4.81 15.78 -10.59
N LEU A 345 -5.43 16.72 -11.31
CA LEU A 345 -6.04 17.87 -10.68
C LEU A 345 -7.15 17.38 -9.73
N TYR A 346 -7.34 18.11 -8.63
CA TYR A 346 -8.37 17.79 -7.65
C TYR A 346 -9.77 17.61 -8.27
N GLN A 347 -10.14 18.49 -9.20
CA GLN A 347 -11.42 18.42 -9.90
C GLN A 347 -11.56 17.16 -10.78
N ASP A 348 -10.48 16.73 -11.43
CA ASP A 348 -10.48 15.58 -12.32
C ASP A 348 -10.55 14.29 -11.48
N TRP A 349 -9.85 14.27 -10.35
CA TRP A 349 -9.98 13.21 -9.37
C TRP A 349 -11.40 13.10 -8.83
N CYS A 350 -12.02 14.19 -8.35
CA CYS A 350 -13.41 14.16 -7.89
C CYS A 350 -14.39 13.66 -8.96
N ALA A 351 -14.20 14.04 -10.22
CA ALA A 351 -15.00 13.52 -11.32
C ALA A 351 -14.79 12.00 -11.49
N SER A 352 -13.53 11.54 -11.48
CA SER A 352 -13.20 10.12 -11.61
C SER A 352 -13.69 9.25 -10.44
N VAL A 353 -13.85 9.81 -9.24
CA VAL A 353 -14.46 9.11 -8.09
C VAL A 353 -15.95 8.81 -8.33
N LEU A 354 -16.65 9.67 -9.09
CA LEU A 354 -18.06 9.45 -9.41
C LEU A 354 -18.23 8.54 -10.63
N ASP A 355 -17.49 8.84 -11.69
CA ASP A 355 -17.72 8.28 -13.03
C ASP A 355 -16.79 7.11 -13.36
N GLY A 356 -15.68 6.99 -12.63
CA GLY A 356 -14.57 6.13 -12.98
C GLY A 356 -13.77 6.70 -14.15
N ARG A 357 -12.48 6.35 -14.25
CA ARG A 357 -11.69 6.67 -15.44
C ARG A 357 -12.25 5.94 -16.67
N GLN A 358 -12.34 6.62 -17.80
CA GLN A 358 -12.63 5.97 -19.08
C GLN A 358 -11.37 5.24 -19.57
N ALA A 359 -11.48 3.94 -19.85
CA ALA A 359 -10.36 3.17 -20.37
C ALA A 359 -10.06 3.59 -21.83
N ALA A 360 -8.83 4.00 -22.13
CA ALA A 360 -8.42 4.31 -23.52
C ALA A 360 -8.31 3.05 -24.41
N ASP A 361 -8.06 1.87 -23.83
CA ASP A 361 -7.90 0.63 -24.59
C ASP A 361 -9.19 -0.19 -24.71
N LYS A 362 -9.45 -0.70 -25.92
CA LYS A 362 -10.48 -1.70 -26.25
C LYS A 362 -10.11 -3.07 -25.65
N GLY A 363 -10.22 -3.14 -24.33
CA GLY A 363 -10.03 -4.33 -23.52
C GLY A 363 -10.66 -4.23 -22.13
N ALA A 364 -11.39 -3.14 -21.84
CA ALA A 364 -12.17 -2.86 -20.62
C ALA A 364 -11.39 -3.02 -19.30
N ALA A 365 -10.48 -2.09 -19.04
CA ALA A 365 -10.00 -1.85 -17.68
C ALA A 365 -11.19 -1.56 -16.75
N LEU A 366 -11.17 -2.08 -15.52
CA LEU A 366 -12.19 -1.77 -14.53
C LEU A 366 -12.22 -0.26 -14.27
N PRO A 367 -13.42 0.35 -14.15
CA PRO A 367 -13.52 1.76 -13.81
C PRO A 367 -12.92 1.97 -12.41
N LYS A 368 -12.01 2.93 -12.28
CA LYS A 368 -11.34 3.30 -11.03
C LYS A 368 -11.05 4.80 -11.01
N ASP A 369 -10.79 5.38 -9.84
CA ASP A 369 -10.43 6.81 -9.76
C ASP A 369 -9.00 7.10 -10.26
N LEU A 370 -8.69 8.36 -10.57
CA LEU A 370 -7.38 8.77 -11.12
C LEU A 370 -6.22 8.71 -10.12
N ALA A 371 -6.49 8.67 -8.81
CA ALA A 371 -5.48 8.48 -7.78
C ALA A 371 -5.32 7.00 -7.38
N SER A 372 -6.20 6.12 -7.87
CA SER A 372 -6.09 4.69 -7.65
C SER A 372 -4.75 4.16 -8.14
N PRO A 373 -4.01 3.44 -7.30
CA PRO A 373 -2.66 3.07 -7.65
C PRO A 373 -2.61 1.94 -8.70
N PRO A 374 -1.46 1.70 -9.36
CA PRO A 374 -1.36 0.68 -10.39
C PRO A 374 -1.59 -0.73 -9.87
N PRO A 375 -2.05 -1.66 -10.74
CA PRO A 375 -1.91 -3.08 -10.46
C PRO A 375 -0.43 -3.36 -10.17
N GLY A 376 -0.16 -4.25 -9.20
CA GLY A 376 1.21 -4.67 -8.89
C GLY A 376 1.94 -5.18 -10.14
N ILE A 377 3.26 -5.36 -10.07
CA ILE A 377 4.09 -5.74 -11.23
C ILE A 377 3.63 -7.04 -11.92
N ARG A 378 2.91 -7.94 -11.22
CA ARG A 378 2.32 -9.15 -11.81
C ARG A 378 0.79 -9.15 -11.92
N GLY A 379 0.13 -8.04 -11.57
CA GLY A 379 -1.32 -7.88 -11.59
C GLY A 379 -2.06 -8.94 -10.78
N ARG A 380 -3.39 -8.81 -10.67
CA ARG A 380 -4.27 -9.93 -10.31
C ARG A 380 -4.97 -10.38 -11.58
N GLU A 381 -5.33 -11.66 -11.65
CA GLU A 381 -6.18 -12.13 -12.74
C GLU A 381 -7.45 -11.29 -12.82
N ARG A 382 -7.86 -10.94 -14.04
CA ARG A 382 -8.90 -9.96 -14.28
C ARG A 382 -10.23 -10.30 -13.60
N ALA A 383 -10.58 -11.59 -13.55
CA ALA A 383 -11.81 -12.07 -12.91
C ALA A 383 -11.87 -11.78 -11.41
N HIS A 384 -10.70 -11.58 -10.78
CA HIS A 384 -10.56 -11.40 -9.34
C HIS A 384 -10.21 -9.97 -8.97
N LEU A 385 -9.94 -9.06 -9.92
CA LEU A 385 -9.59 -7.67 -9.60
C LEU A 385 -10.63 -6.99 -8.70
N ASP A 386 -11.91 -7.38 -8.79
CA ASP A 386 -13.07 -6.82 -8.05
C ASP A 386 -13.36 -7.42 -6.66
N GLU A 387 -12.52 -8.33 -6.15
CA GLU A 387 -12.83 -9.11 -4.94
C GLU A 387 -11.82 -8.85 -3.82
N PHE A 388 -12.16 -9.08 -2.54
CA PHE A 388 -11.11 -9.19 -1.51
C PHE A 388 -10.30 -10.48 -1.77
N PRO A 389 -8.98 -10.55 -1.50
CA PRO A 389 -8.25 -11.78 -1.68
C PRO A 389 -8.84 -12.88 -0.79
N THR A 390 -9.11 -14.04 -1.35
CA THR A 390 -9.58 -15.20 -0.59
C THR A 390 -8.44 -16.16 -0.28
N SER A 391 -8.63 -17.04 0.70
CA SER A 391 -7.68 -18.13 0.99
C SER A 391 -7.50 -19.11 -0.17
N ALA A 392 -8.44 -19.16 -1.11
CA ALA A 392 -8.43 -20.06 -2.25
C ALA A 392 -7.58 -19.56 -3.43
N GLU A 393 -7.13 -18.30 -3.39
CA GLU A 393 -6.38 -17.70 -4.49
C GLU A 393 -4.96 -18.25 -4.59
N ASP A 394 -4.57 -18.67 -5.80
CA ASP A 394 -3.21 -19.11 -6.06
C ASP A 394 -2.29 -17.90 -6.28
N LYS A 395 -1.73 -17.39 -5.18
CA LYS A 395 -0.78 -16.26 -5.19
C LYS A 395 0.49 -16.51 -6.01
N SER A 396 0.72 -17.74 -6.49
CA SER A 396 1.84 -18.09 -7.36
C SER A 396 1.66 -17.62 -8.82
N THR A 397 0.42 -17.43 -9.27
CA THR A 397 0.09 -17.03 -10.65
C THR A 397 -0.12 -15.52 -10.81
N TYR A 398 -0.48 -14.82 -9.73
CA TYR A 398 -0.62 -13.36 -9.70
C TYR A 398 -0.12 -12.79 -8.37
N TYR A 399 0.73 -11.76 -8.45
CA TYR A 399 1.34 -11.14 -7.28
C TYR A 399 1.15 -9.63 -7.24
N GLY A 400 0.75 -9.18 -6.06
CA GLY A 400 0.56 -7.79 -5.72
C GLY A 400 -0.92 -7.51 -5.58
N MET A 401 -1.31 -7.14 -4.37
CA MET A 401 -2.63 -6.60 -4.16
C MET A 401 -2.74 -5.29 -4.97
N GLY A 402 -3.53 -5.31 -6.04
CA GLY A 402 -3.83 -4.13 -6.84
C GLY A 402 -4.49 -3.04 -5.99
N ALA A 403 -4.88 -1.92 -6.61
CA ALA A 403 -5.96 -1.12 -6.03
C ALA A 403 -7.13 -2.08 -5.80
N PHE A 404 -7.63 -2.19 -4.58
CA PHE A 404 -8.81 -2.99 -4.31
C PHE A 404 -10.00 -2.13 -4.65
N PRO A 405 -10.71 -2.39 -5.77
CA PRO A 405 -12.10 -2.04 -5.81
C PRO A 405 -12.75 -2.69 -4.59
N ALA A 406 -13.57 -1.93 -3.89
CA ALA A 406 -14.40 -2.44 -2.83
C ALA A 406 -14.93 -3.85 -3.15
N ASP A 407 -14.67 -4.81 -2.27
CA ASP A 407 -15.05 -6.21 -2.47
C ASP A 407 -16.56 -6.31 -2.77
N LYS A 408 -16.98 -7.34 -3.51
CA LYS A 408 -18.41 -7.69 -3.73
C LYS A 408 -19.22 -7.75 -2.42
N GLY A 409 -18.56 -7.90 -1.28
CA GLY A 409 -19.12 -7.84 0.07
C GLY A 409 -19.22 -6.46 0.74
N GLY A 410 -18.84 -5.36 0.09
CA GLY A 410 -19.01 -4.00 0.62
C GLY A 410 -17.88 -3.50 1.54
N LEU A 411 -16.67 -4.04 1.41
CA LEU A 411 -15.53 -3.67 2.25
C LEU A 411 -14.53 -2.80 1.49
N ALA A 412 -14.18 -1.65 2.06
CA ALA A 412 -13.05 -0.84 1.63
C ALA A 412 -11.75 -1.43 2.21
N VAL A 413 -10.73 -1.58 1.37
CA VAL A 413 -9.47 -2.22 1.79
C VAL A 413 -8.43 -1.19 2.21
N TYR A 414 -7.73 -1.54 3.26
CA TYR A 414 -6.74 -0.74 3.96
C TYR A 414 -5.52 -1.62 4.26
N GLU A 415 -4.33 -1.02 4.34
CA GLU A 415 -3.16 -1.72 4.92
C GLU A 415 -2.51 -0.88 6.01
N HIS A 416 -2.19 -1.50 7.14
CA HIS A 416 -1.43 -0.86 8.19
C HIS A 416 0.05 -1.15 7.95
N ARG A 417 0.82 -0.13 7.57
CA ARG A 417 2.30 -0.21 7.56
C ARG A 417 2.96 0.46 8.76
N ALA A 418 2.23 1.33 9.46
CA ALA A 418 2.74 2.16 10.56
C ALA A 418 2.80 1.43 11.91
N PHE A 419 3.09 0.12 11.91
CA PHE A 419 3.11 -0.72 13.11
C PHE A 419 4.17 -0.30 14.12
N ALA A 420 5.33 0.20 13.68
CA ALA A 420 6.41 0.65 14.55
C ALA A 420 6.02 1.87 15.40
N SER A 421 5.16 2.73 14.86
CA SER A 421 4.62 3.91 15.55
C SER A 421 3.32 3.65 16.30
N ASP A 422 2.67 2.51 16.08
CA ASP A 422 1.38 2.20 16.68
C ASP A 422 1.52 1.89 18.18
N THR A 423 1.08 2.83 19.02
CA THR A 423 1.19 2.71 20.48
C THR A 423 0.41 1.54 21.08
N CYS A 424 -0.63 1.03 20.42
CA CYS A 424 -1.40 -0.12 20.88
C CYS A 424 -0.69 -1.44 20.56
N ILE A 425 0.19 -1.47 19.56
CA ILE A 425 0.81 -2.70 19.06
C ILE A 425 2.31 -2.77 19.35
N LYS A 426 2.98 -1.64 19.57
CA LYS A 426 4.43 -1.54 19.82
C LYS A 426 4.97 -2.45 20.93
N HIS A 427 4.13 -2.85 21.89
CA HIS A 427 4.52 -3.75 22.97
C HIS A 427 4.85 -5.18 22.48
N THR A 428 4.45 -5.53 21.26
CA THR A 428 4.75 -6.82 20.63
C THR A 428 6.10 -6.83 19.89
N GLN A 429 6.75 -5.67 19.76
CA GLN A 429 7.91 -5.44 18.89
C GLN A 429 9.22 -5.30 19.68
N THR A 430 10.33 -5.53 18.98
CA THR A 430 11.68 -5.09 19.35
C THR A 430 12.21 -4.21 18.21
N GLY A 431 12.18 -2.89 18.40
CA GLY A 431 12.37 -1.95 17.30
C GLY A 431 11.19 -2.00 16.32
N GLU A 432 11.44 -2.17 15.03
CA GLU A 432 10.40 -2.32 14.00
C GLU A 432 9.97 -3.78 13.76
N LEU A 433 10.63 -4.75 14.39
CA LEU A 433 10.44 -6.18 14.13
C LEU A 433 9.63 -6.85 15.23
N VAL A 434 8.79 -7.82 14.85
CA VAL A 434 8.02 -8.69 15.75
C VAL A 434 8.62 -10.10 15.69
N PRO A 435 9.24 -10.59 16.78
CA PRO A 435 9.67 -11.99 16.89
C PRO A 435 8.53 -12.96 16.66
N SER A 436 8.81 -14.12 16.06
CA SER A 436 7.78 -15.12 15.75
C SER A 436 6.98 -15.60 16.96
N ALA A 437 7.59 -15.59 18.15
CA ALA A 437 6.93 -15.89 19.42
C ALA A 437 5.75 -14.95 19.75
N ASN A 438 5.73 -13.73 19.18
CA ASN A 438 4.73 -12.70 19.46
C ASN A 438 3.69 -12.54 18.34
N TRP A 439 3.75 -13.32 17.24
CA TRP A 439 2.85 -13.14 16.09
C TRP A 439 1.37 -13.34 16.45
N VAL A 440 1.04 -14.31 17.31
CA VAL A 440 -0.35 -14.48 17.78
C VAL A 440 -0.81 -13.28 18.62
N THR A 441 0.04 -12.78 19.52
CA THR A 441 -0.26 -11.59 20.33
C THR A 441 -0.42 -10.33 19.49
N LEU A 442 0.38 -10.18 18.43
CA LEU A 442 0.22 -9.12 17.42
C LEU A 442 -1.17 -9.16 16.79
N VAL A 443 -1.64 -10.34 16.35
CA VAL A 443 -2.97 -10.53 15.78
C VAL A 443 -4.07 -10.14 16.76
N GLU A 444 -3.96 -10.58 18.01
CA GLU A 444 -4.94 -10.27 19.08
C GLU A 444 -4.98 -8.77 19.39
N ALA A 445 -3.81 -8.13 19.52
CA ALA A 445 -3.69 -6.70 19.77
C ALA A 445 -4.28 -5.87 18.61
N PHE A 446 -3.97 -6.25 17.37
CA PHE A 446 -4.52 -5.61 16.18
C PHE A 446 -6.05 -5.72 16.13
N HIS A 447 -6.60 -6.94 16.28
CA HIS A 447 -8.05 -7.16 16.24
C HIS A 447 -8.76 -6.36 17.33
N LYS A 448 -8.27 -6.40 18.57
CA LYS A 448 -8.83 -5.65 19.71
C LYS A 448 -8.90 -4.15 19.42
N THR A 449 -7.92 -3.62 18.68
CA THR A 449 -7.78 -2.18 18.44
C THR A 449 -8.60 -1.73 17.23
N TYR A 450 -8.52 -2.46 16.13
CA TYR A 450 -8.98 -2.01 14.82
C TYR A 450 -10.23 -2.70 14.29
N GLN A 451 -10.61 -3.84 14.89
CA GLN A 451 -11.85 -4.53 14.59
C GLN A 451 -12.66 -4.84 15.86
N PRO A 452 -12.97 -3.82 16.70
CA PRO A 452 -13.87 -4.06 17.82
C PRO A 452 -15.27 -4.39 17.29
N ALA A 453 -15.89 -5.38 17.94
CA ALA A 453 -17.16 -6.02 17.61
C ALA A 453 -18.29 -5.07 17.16
#